data_AF-A0A7V3MKC6-F1
#
_entry.id   AF-A0A7V3MKC6-F1
#
_cell.length_a   1.000
_cell.length_b   1.000
_cell.length_c   1.000
_cell.angle_alpha   90.00
_cell.angle_beta   90.00
_cell.angle_gamma   90.00
#
_symmetry.space_group_name_H-M   'P 1'
#
loop_
_entity.id
_entity.type
_entity.pdbx_description
1 polymer ?
#
loop_
_entity_poly.entity_id
_entity_poly.type
_entity_poly.pdbx_seq_one_letter_code
_entity_poly.pdbx_strand_id
1 'polypeptide(L)' 'MQRRTARLIRIGRVAIGGGAPVTVQSMTNTPTADVDATVAQIHRLESAGCDIVRVAVPNEDAARAIADIKS' A
#
# COMPACT_ATOMS: atom_id res chain seq x y z
N MET A 1 -18.50 8.63 18.48
CA MET A 1 -18.67 7.34 17.77
C MET A 1 -17.64 6.35 18.29
N GLN A 2 -18.04 5.16 18.75
CA GLN A 2 -17.09 4.14 19.23
C GLN A 2 -16.74 3.17 18.11
N ARG A 3 -15.45 2.90 17.92
CA ARG A 3 -14.97 1.95 16.90
C ARG A 3 -15.25 0.52 17.34
N ARG A 4 -15.69 -0.33 16.41
CA ARG A 4 -15.92 -1.77 16.66
C ARG A 4 -14.62 -2.46 17.12
N THR A 5 -14.70 -3.26 18.18
CA THR A 5 -13.62 -4.17 18.59
C THR A 5 -13.36 -5.19 17.49
N ALA A 6 -12.13 -5.21 16.98
CA ALA A 6 -11.69 -6.13 15.94
C ALA A 6 -10.35 -6.75 16.34
N ARG A 7 -10.05 -7.93 15.82
CA ARG A 7 -8.73 -8.57 15.98
C ARG A 7 -7.64 -7.65 15.42
N LEU A 8 -6.53 -7.51 16.16
CA LEU A 8 -5.33 -6.84 15.67
C LEU A 8 -4.65 -7.69 14.60
N ILE A 9 -4.32 -7.10 13.46
CA ILE A 9 -3.49 -7.71 12.41
C ILE A 9 -2.34 -6.77 12.03
N ARG A 10 -1.32 -7.30 11.35
CA ARG A 10 -0.19 -6.52 10.81
C ARG A 10 -0.09 -6.65 9.30
N ILE A 11 0.11 -5.52 8.62
CA ILE A 11 0.50 -5.44 7.21
C ILE A 11 1.89 -4.78 7.17
N GLY A 12 2.93 -5.56 6.92
CA GLY A 12 4.30 -5.11 7.13
C GLY A 12 4.50 -4.66 8.58
N ARG A 13 4.85 -3.38 8.78
CA ARG A 13 5.02 -2.76 10.11
C ARG A 13 3.75 -2.08 10.63
N VAL A 14 2.70 -1.97 9.82
CA VAL A 14 1.46 -1.23 10.14
C VAL A 14 0.48 -2.14 10.87
N ALA A 15 -0.07 -1.67 12.00
CA ALA A 15 -1.06 -2.38 12.80
C ALA A 15 -2.49 -1.94 12.46
N ILE A 16 -3.41 -2.88 12.25
CA ILE A 16 -4.81 -2.60 11.90
C ILE A 16 -5.75 -3.36 12.84
N GLY A 17 -6.77 -2.67 13.34
CA GLY A 17 -7.71 -3.24 14.31
C GLY A 17 -7.17 -3.22 15.73
N GLY A 18 -7.82 -3.91 16.67
CA GLY A 18 -7.33 -4.09 18.04
C GLY A 18 -7.05 -2.81 18.83
N GLY A 19 -7.68 -1.69 18.49
CA GLY A 19 -7.42 -0.39 19.14
C GLY A 19 -6.28 0.42 18.51
N ALA A 20 -5.58 -0.09 17.49
CA ALA A 20 -4.62 0.71 16.71
C ALA A 20 -5.32 1.89 16.02
N PRO A 21 -4.63 2.99 15.68
CA PRO A 21 -5.20 4.10 14.90
C PRO A 21 -5.87 3.66 13.59
N VAL A 22 -6.72 4.52 13.02
CA VAL A 22 -7.26 4.27 11.67
C VAL A 22 -6.17 4.60 10.66
N THR A 23 -5.80 3.63 9.84
CA THR A 23 -4.75 3.77 8.82
C THR A 23 -5.32 4.35 7.53
N VAL A 24 -4.57 5.23 6.87
CA VAL A 24 -4.87 5.77 5.55
C VAL A 24 -4.27 4.85 4.48
N GLN A 25 -5.11 4.40 3.55
CA GLN A 25 -4.67 3.59 2.42
C GLN A 25 -4.96 4.31 1.10
N SER A 26 -4.15 4.04 0.08
CA SER A 26 -4.35 4.54 -1.28
C SER A 26 -3.93 3.49 -2.31
N MET A 27 -4.14 3.78 -3.59
CA MET A 27 -3.80 2.91 -4.71
C MET A 27 -3.09 3.70 -5.80
N THR A 28 -2.04 3.12 -6.39
CA THR A 28 -1.40 3.70 -7.57
C THR A 28 -2.32 3.62 -8.78
N ASN A 29 -2.12 4.52 -9.74
CA ASN A 29 -2.82 4.51 -11.03
C ASN A 29 -1.85 4.46 -12.22
N THR A 30 -0.56 4.25 -11.96
CA THR A 30 0.45 3.93 -12.97
C THR A 30 0.33 2.47 -13.41
N PRO A 31 0.77 2.12 -14.63
CA PRO A 31 0.99 0.73 -15.00
C PRO A 31 2.05 0.13 -14.07
N THR A 32 1.72 -0.93 -13.32
CA THR A 32 2.64 -1.53 -12.34
C THR A 32 3.93 -2.06 -12.97
N ALA A 33 3.91 -2.44 -14.26
CA ALA A 33 5.10 -2.85 -14.98
C ALA A 33 6.08 -1.67 -15.23
N ASP A 34 5.62 -0.42 -15.12
CA ASP A 34 6.46 0.78 -15.09
C ASP A 34 6.90 1.03 -13.64
N VAL A 35 8.06 0.45 -13.31
CA VAL A 35 8.64 0.47 -11.96
C VAL A 35 8.90 1.90 -11.51
N ASP A 36 9.58 2.70 -12.34
CA ASP A 36 9.99 4.06 -11.99
C ASP A 36 8.77 4.95 -11.72
N ALA A 37 7.76 4.91 -12.61
CA ALA A 37 6.55 5.69 -12.41
C ALA A 37 5.79 5.26 -11.14
N THR A 38 5.73 3.95 -10.89
CA THR A 38 5.02 3.38 -9.74
C THR A 38 5.72 3.72 -8.42
N VAL A 39 7.04 3.58 -8.34
CA VAL A 39 7.86 3.96 -7.17
C VAL A 39 7.75 5.46 -6.92
N ALA A 40 7.85 6.30 -7.96
CA ALA A 40 7.69 7.74 -7.82
C ALA A 40 6.31 8.12 -7.28
N GLN A 41 5.23 7.42 -7.69
CA GLN A 41 3.89 7.64 -7.13
C GLN A 41 3.77 7.16 -5.69
N ILE A 42 4.35 6.01 -5.35
CA ILE A 42 4.36 5.48 -3.97
C ILE A 42 5.00 6.51 -3.03
N HIS A 43 6.13 7.10 -3.37
CA HIS A 43 6.77 8.12 -2.53
C HIS A 43 5.94 9.40 -2.39
N ARG A 44 5.19 9.80 -3.43
CA ARG A 44 4.24 10.93 -3.32
C ARG A 44 3.10 10.61 -2.35
N LEU A 45 2.57 9.39 -2.39
CA LEU A 45 1.52 8.92 -1.48
C LEU A 45 2.03 8.82 -0.04
N GLU A 46 3.23 8.28 0.16
CA GLU A 46 3.91 8.24 1.46
C GLU A 46 4.10 9.65 2.03
N SER A 47 4.62 10.59 1.22
CA SER A 47 4.81 12.00 1.61
C SER A 47 3.49 12.70 1.97
N ALA A 48 2.37 12.23 1.40
CA ALA A 48 1.02 12.72 1.72
C ALA A 48 0.40 12.06 2.96
N GLY A 49 1.12 11.15 3.64
CA GLY A 49 0.66 10.45 4.85
C GLY A 49 -0.09 9.15 4.58
N CYS A 50 0.15 8.49 3.44
CA CYS A 50 -0.40 7.16 3.18
C CYS A 50 0.38 6.09 3.96
N ASP A 51 -0.33 5.30 4.77
CA ASP A 51 0.26 4.20 5.55
C ASP A 51 0.46 2.93 4.71
N ILE A 52 -0.46 2.68 3.76
CA ILE A 52 -0.48 1.45 2.95
C ILE A 52 -0.86 1.78 1.52
N VAL A 53 0.02 1.47 0.57
CA VAL A 53 -0.22 1.64 -0.86
C VAL A 53 -0.53 0.29 -1.51
N ARG A 54 -1.58 0.27 -2.33
CA ARG A 54 -1.94 -0.87 -3.18
C ARG A 54 -1.50 -0.62 -4.62
N VAL A 55 -1.03 -1.66 -5.30
CA VAL A 55 -0.72 -1.66 -6.73
C VAL A 55 -1.59 -2.69 -7.45
N ALA A 56 -1.92 -2.45 -8.72
CA ALA A 56 -2.68 -3.41 -9.53
C ALA A 56 -1.77 -4.51 -10.08
N VAL A 57 -2.24 -5.76 -10.17
CA VAL A 57 -1.48 -6.85 -10.80
C VAL A 57 -2.40 -7.56 -11.81
N PRO A 58 -2.68 -6.94 -12.97
CA PRO A 58 -3.63 -7.51 -13.94
C PRO A 58 -3.00 -8.56 -14.87
N ASN A 59 -1.68 -8.62 -14.98
CA ASN A 59 -0.95 -9.48 -15.90
C ASN A 59 0.41 -9.90 -15.32
N GLU A 60 1.12 -10.75 -16.05
CA GLU A 60 2.39 -11.34 -15.61
C GLU A 60 3.53 -10.31 -15.53
N ASP A 61 3.59 -9.34 -16.45
CA ASP A 61 4.60 -8.27 -16.41
C ASP A 61 4.47 -7.43 -15.15
N ALA A 62 3.23 -7.05 -14.78
CA ALA A 62 2.96 -6.37 -13.52
C ALA A 62 3.34 -7.22 -12.30
N ALA A 63 3.17 -8.54 -12.36
CA ALA A 63 3.54 -9.44 -11.27
C ALA A 63 5.06 -9.53 -11.09
N ARG A 64 5.80 -9.59 -12.20
CA ARG A 64 7.27 -9.64 -12.21
C ARG A 64 7.90 -8.36 -11.65
N ALA A 65 7.32 -7.20 -11.94
CA ALA A 65 7.79 -5.89 -11.46
C ALA A 65 7.68 -5.68 -9.93
N ILE A 66 6.91 -6.50 -9.20
CA ILE A 66 6.69 -6.34 -7.75
C ILE A 66 8.00 -6.45 -6.96
N ALA A 67 8.92 -7.32 -7.38
CA ALA A 67 10.21 -7.47 -6.72
C ALA A 67 11.05 -6.19 -6.81
N ASP A 68 11.08 -5.56 -7.99
CA ASP A 68 11.84 -4.34 -8.26
C ASP A 68 11.22 -3.14 -7.51
N ILE A 69 9.88 -3.03 -7.48
CA ILE A 69 9.19 -1.97 -6.73
C ILE A 69 9.45 -2.05 -5.21
N LYS A 70 9.69 -3.25 -4.67
CA LYS A 70 9.92 -3.48 -3.23
C LYS A 70 11.39 -3.38 -2.83
N SER A 71 12.31 -3.25 -3.79
CA SER A 71 13.76 -3.34 -3.55
C SER A 71 14.34 -2.24 -2.68
#